data_AF-A0A328BWH5-F1
#
_entry.id   AF-A0A328BWH5-F1
#
_cell.length_a   1.000
_cell.length_b   1.000
_cell.length_c   1.000
_cell.angle_alpha   90.00
_cell.angle_beta   90.00
_cell.angle_gamma   90.00
#
_symmetry.space_group_name_H-M   'P 1'
#
loop_
_entity.id
_entity.type
_entity.pdbx_description
1 polymer ?
#
loop_
_entity_poly.entity_id
_entity_poly.type
_entity_poly.pdbx_seq_one_letter_code
_entity_poly.pdbx_strand_id
1 'polypeptide(L)'
;MKQVLCAWLAAALLSGAESQAQVAPGSQATVAPVATTGPAARFQVPQVKLPNAAVARRINRELLRLVAEQHGLENSGASPRRQLVAAARECCYDEETERWRAGGDGLTELEYAVLLNQDYLLSFEFQRYYQGLNDPATQHLTFDLRTGNLLSVTDLLADSPVRLRRRLRAAVSRRLRNELAQVAANYGDSAAVAHVAELYQLANWNAAPARGLAEDLAAPDEDFPDHLEFALTPQELLLFHPVGMARLDFEFLPDETYRFPYERVQPKGLLLVVARKASAGKNSKGK
;
A
#
# COMPACT_ATOMS: atom_id res chain seq x y z
N MET A 1 -73.51 10.01 17.74
CA MET A 1 -72.58 11.00 17.12
C MET A 1 -71.28 10.96 17.91
N LYS A 2 -70.15 10.82 17.20
CA LYS A 2 -68.82 10.45 17.69
C LYS A 2 -67.99 11.69 18.07
N GLN A 3 -67.45 11.76 19.29
CA GLN A 3 -66.35 12.61 19.78
C GLN A 3 -65.89 11.95 21.11
N VAL A 4 -64.64 11.68 21.49
CA VAL A 4 -63.29 12.06 21.06
C VAL A 4 -62.37 10.86 21.30
N LEU A 5 -61.56 10.54 20.30
CA LEU A 5 -60.45 9.58 20.33
C LEU A 5 -59.13 10.39 20.40
N CYS A 6 -58.04 9.71 20.79
CA CYS A 6 -56.63 10.12 20.66
C CYS A 6 -55.99 10.81 21.87
N ALA A 7 -55.60 9.99 22.85
CA ALA A 7 -54.56 10.31 23.83
C ALA A 7 -53.54 9.17 23.93
N TRP A 8 -52.97 8.70 22.82
CA TRP A 8 -51.84 7.75 22.81
C TRP A 8 -51.08 7.86 21.48
N LEU A 9 -50.14 8.81 21.35
CA LEU A 9 -49.14 8.83 20.27
C LEU A 9 -48.06 9.92 20.46
N ALA A 10 -47.50 10.05 21.67
CA ALA A 10 -46.40 10.99 21.93
C ALA A 10 -45.27 10.43 22.79
N ALA A 11 -45.03 9.10 22.74
CA ALA A 11 -43.96 8.45 23.52
C ALA A 11 -43.12 7.44 22.72
N ALA A 12 -43.14 7.48 21.38
CA ALA A 12 -42.43 6.50 20.54
C ALA A 12 -41.45 7.11 19.51
N LEU A 13 -41.02 8.37 19.68
CA LEU A 13 -40.16 9.07 18.70
C LEU A 13 -38.85 9.64 19.26
N LEU A 14 -38.37 9.21 20.44
CA LEU A 14 -37.11 9.70 21.02
C LEU A 14 -36.09 8.62 21.41
N SER A 15 -36.27 7.38 20.97
CA SER A 15 -35.28 6.30 21.14
C SER A 15 -34.60 5.94 19.81
N GLY A 16 -34.19 6.97 19.08
CA GLY A 16 -33.26 6.90 17.94
C GLY A 16 -31.89 7.45 18.32
N ALA A 17 -31.36 7.05 19.48
CA ALA A 17 -29.94 7.19 19.73
C ALA A 17 -29.27 6.06 18.95
N GLU A 18 -28.72 6.39 17.78
CA GLU A 18 -27.67 5.60 17.15
C GLU A 18 -26.63 5.34 18.24
N SER A 19 -26.66 4.14 18.81
CA SER A 19 -25.56 3.63 19.62
C SER A 19 -24.36 3.62 18.69
N GLN A 20 -23.55 4.68 18.75
CA GLN A 20 -22.19 4.66 18.29
C GLN A 20 -21.54 3.51 19.06
N ALA A 21 -21.54 2.32 18.46
CA ALA A 21 -20.87 1.16 19.01
C ALA A 21 -19.45 1.61 19.33
N GLN A 22 -19.17 1.79 20.63
CA GLN A 22 -17.90 2.26 21.12
C GLN A 22 -16.84 1.35 20.51
N VAL A 23 -15.98 1.93 19.68
CA VAL A 23 -14.94 1.18 18.99
C VAL A 23 -14.03 0.63 20.10
N ALA A 24 -14.02 -0.70 20.26
CA ALA A 24 -13.31 -1.34 21.34
C ALA A 24 -11.81 -1.00 21.26
N PRO A 25 -11.13 -0.70 22.39
CA PRO A 25 -9.71 -0.45 22.43
C PRO A 25 -8.93 -1.56 21.71
N GLY A 26 -8.14 -1.21 20.70
CA GLY A 26 -7.35 -2.17 19.93
C GLY A 26 -8.12 -2.88 18.81
N SER A 27 -9.23 -2.31 18.31
CA SER A 27 -10.06 -2.98 17.29
C SER A 27 -9.25 -3.42 16.06
N GLN A 28 -9.52 -4.65 15.62
CA GLN A 28 -9.02 -5.24 14.39
C GLN A 28 -10.16 -5.40 13.40
N ALA A 29 -9.85 -5.31 12.11
CA ALA A 29 -10.76 -5.69 11.06
C ALA A 29 -10.82 -7.22 10.91
N THR A 30 -11.97 -7.76 10.52
CA THR A 30 -11.99 -9.07 9.85
C THR A 30 -11.83 -8.82 8.36
N VAL A 31 -10.83 -9.46 7.76
CA VAL A 31 -10.53 -9.32 6.33
C VAL A 31 -10.68 -10.69 5.68
N ALA A 32 -11.42 -10.75 4.59
CA ALA A 32 -11.55 -11.94 3.75
C ALA A 32 -11.63 -11.52 2.28
N PRO A 33 -11.16 -12.33 1.32
CA PRO A 33 -11.30 -11.98 -0.09
C PRO A 33 -12.76 -11.92 -0.51
N VAL A 34 -13.10 -11.06 -1.48
CA VAL A 34 -14.39 -11.11 -2.15
C VAL A 34 -14.53 -12.48 -2.83
N ALA A 35 -15.56 -13.23 -2.45
CA ALA A 35 -15.77 -14.58 -2.98
C ALA A 35 -16.11 -14.55 -4.48
N THR A 36 -15.19 -15.04 -5.31
CA THR A 36 -15.34 -15.23 -6.75
C THR A 36 -14.95 -16.66 -7.14
N THR A 37 -15.27 -17.06 -8.36
CA THR A 37 -15.02 -18.40 -8.90
C THR A 37 -14.55 -18.30 -10.35
N GLY A 38 -13.80 -19.29 -10.83
CA GLY A 38 -13.29 -19.30 -12.20
C GLY A 38 -12.19 -18.25 -12.41
N PRO A 39 -12.05 -17.69 -13.63
CA PRO A 39 -10.99 -16.72 -13.96
C PRO A 39 -10.94 -15.48 -13.04
N ALA A 40 -12.09 -15.04 -12.52
CA ALA A 40 -12.18 -13.93 -11.59
C ALA A 40 -11.56 -14.20 -10.19
N ALA A 41 -11.20 -15.45 -9.88
CA ALA A 41 -10.51 -15.80 -8.63
C ALA A 41 -9.06 -15.30 -8.59
N ARG A 42 -8.47 -14.96 -9.75
CA ARG A 42 -7.12 -14.37 -9.88
C ARG A 42 -7.05 -12.90 -9.43
N PHE A 43 -8.19 -12.24 -9.26
CA PHE A 43 -8.25 -10.86 -8.80
C PHE A 43 -8.73 -10.84 -7.35
N GLN A 44 -7.79 -11.02 -6.43
CA GLN A 44 -8.05 -11.04 -5.00
C GLN A 44 -8.21 -9.62 -4.46
N VAL A 45 -9.44 -9.25 -4.14
CA VAL A 45 -9.74 -7.97 -3.46
C VAL A 45 -10.16 -8.25 -2.03
N PRO A 46 -9.52 -7.61 -1.02
CA PRO A 46 -9.93 -7.75 0.36
C PRO A 46 -11.29 -7.11 0.60
N GLN A 47 -12.12 -7.79 1.38
CA GLN A 47 -13.35 -7.28 1.96
C GLN A 47 -13.18 -7.13 3.48
N VAL A 48 -13.23 -5.89 3.93
CA VAL A 48 -13.12 -5.48 5.32
C VAL A 48 -14.50 -5.50 5.98
N LYS A 49 -14.59 -6.19 7.13
CA LYS A 49 -15.74 -6.18 8.03
C LYS A 49 -15.36 -5.54 9.35
N LEU A 50 -16.17 -4.59 9.80
CA LEU A 50 -16.02 -3.85 11.05
C LEU A 50 -17.37 -3.75 11.77
N PRO A 51 -17.39 -3.56 13.10
CA PRO A 51 -18.63 -3.26 13.83
C PRO A 51 -19.37 -2.05 13.26
N ASN A 52 -18.63 -1.02 12.83
CA ASN A 52 -19.19 0.11 12.10
C ASN A 52 -19.27 -0.19 10.60
N ALA A 53 -20.46 -0.57 10.14
CA ALA A 53 -20.71 -0.90 8.74
C ALA A 53 -20.52 0.29 7.77
N ALA A 54 -20.71 1.53 8.22
CA ALA A 54 -20.47 2.70 7.38
C ALA A 54 -18.97 2.89 7.10
N VAL A 55 -18.14 2.69 8.12
CA VAL A 55 -16.67 2.73 7.99
C VAL A 55 -16.17 1.59 7.12
N ALA A 56 -16.65 0.36 7.35
CA ALA A 56 -16.31 -0.80 6.50
C ALA A 56 -16.66 -0.56 5.03
N ARG A 57 -17.83 0.03 4.73
CA ARG A 57 -18.24 0.36 3.36
C ARG A 57 -17.32 1.39 2.70
N ARG A 58 -16.82 2.37 3.45
CA ARG A 58 -15.88 3.37 2.92
C ARG A 58 -14.55 2.70 2.53
N ILE A 59 -13.99 1.88 3.41
CA ILE A 59 -12.74 1.15 3.13
C ILE A 59 -12.93 0.22 1.92
N ASN A 60 -13.99 -0.58 1.90
CA ASN A 60 -14.26 -1.51 0.79
C ASN A 60 -14.46 -0.80 -0.56
N ARG A 61 -14.98 0.44 -0.56
CA ARG A 61 -15.10 1.23 -1.78
C ARG A 61 -13.73 1.64 -2.32
N GLU A 62 -12.83 2.10 -1.47
CA GLU A 62 -11.45 2.44 -1.89
C GLU A 62 -10.71 1.20 -2.39
N LEU A 63 -10.87 0.06 -1.72
CA LEU A 63 -10.26 -1.21 -2.13
C LEU A 63 -10.76 -1.68 -3.51
N LEU A 64 -12.04 -1.49 -3.82
CA LEU A 64 -12.59 -1.81 -5.14
C LEU A 64 -12.17 -0.81 -6.22
N ARG A 65 -12.05 0.47 -5.85
CA ARG A 65 -11.59 1.52 -6.77
C ARG A 65 -10.21 1.19 -7.36
N LEU A 66 -9.31 0.60 -6.56
CA LEU A 66 -7.99 0.14 -7.01
C LEU A 66 -8.08 -0.83 -8.21
N VAL A 67 -9.06 -1.73 -8.21
CA VAL A 67 -9.27 -2.67 -9.33
C VAL A 67 -9.99 -2.02 -10.50
N ALA A 68 -11.00 -1.19 -10.20
CA ALA A 68 -11.77 -0.52 -11.24
C ALA A 68 -10.88 0.40 -12.10
N GLU A 69 -10.02 1.20 -11.46
CA GLU A 69 -9.11 2.13 -12.14
C GLU A 69 -8.10 1.40 -13.04
N GLN A 70 -7.62 0.22 -12.64
CA GLN A 70 -6.60 -0.53 -13.39
C GLN A 70 -7.15 -1.18 -14.67
N HIS A 71 -8.45 -1.46 -14.72
CA HIS A 71 -9.10 -2.07 -15.88
C HIS A 71 -9.97 -1.09 -16.66
N GLY A 72 -9.87 0.22 -16.38
CA GLY A 72 -10.72 1.23 -17.01
C GLY A 72 -12.21 1.00 -16.77
N LEU A 73 -12.57 0.21 -15.75
CA LEU A 73 -13.95 -0.05 -15.42
C LEU A 73 -14.50 1.24 -14.82
N GLU A 74 -15.47 1.84 -15.52
CA GLU A 74 -16.22 2.95 -14.95
C GLU A 74 -16.74 2.54 -13.56
N ASN A 75 -16.79 3.51 -12.63
CA ASN A 75 -17.34 3.35 -11.28
C ASN A 75 -18.85 3.03 -11.33
N SER A 76 -19.17 1.88 -11.88
CA SER A 76 -20.51 1.34 -11.98
C SER A 76 -20.92 0.95 -10.57
N GLY A 77 -22.15 1.29 -10.18
CA GLY A 77 -22.76 0.80 -8.94
C GLY A 77 -22.95 -0.72 -8.89
N ALA A 78 -22.22 -1.47 -9.72
CA ALA A 78 -22.18 -2.92 -9.76
C ALA A 78 -21.64 -3.49 -8.45
N SER A 79 -22.05 -4.73 -8.15
CA SER A 79 -21.54 -5.44 -6.98
C SER A 79 -20.04 -5.74 -7.14
N PRO A 80 -19.28 -5.87 -6.04
CA PRO A 80 -17.85 -6.18 -6.07
C PRO A 80 -17.52 -7.38 -6.96
N ARG A 81 -18.31 -8.46 -6.82
CA ARG A 81 -18.18 -9.67 -7.63
C ARG A 81 -18.36 -9.42 -9.13
N ARG A 82 -19.29 -8.54 -9.53
CA ARG A 82 -19.49 -8.20 -10.95
C ARG A 82 -18.31 -7.40 -11.50
N GLN A 83 -17.75 -6.47 -10.71
CA GLN A 83 -16.56 -5.73 -11.11
C GLN A 83 -15.36 -6.67 -11.33
N LEU A 84 -15.15 -7.66 -10.46
CA LEU A 84 -14.08 -8.65 -10.62
C LEU A 84 -14.28 -9.57 -11.84
N VAL A 85 -15.52 -9.95 -12.14
CA VAL A 85 -15.83 -10.71 -13.35
C VAL A 85 -15.59 -9.86 -14.60
N ALA A 86 -15.93 -8.58 -14.57
CA ALA A 86 -15.65 -7.66 -15.67
C ALA A 86 -14.14 -7.48 -15.88
N ALA A 87 -13.36 -7.27 -14.80
CA ALA A 87 -11.90 -7.20 -14.85
C ALA A 87 -11.28 -8.45 -15.47
N ALA A 88 -11.73 -9.64 -15.05
CA ALA A 88 -11.25 -10.89 -15.60
C ALA A 88 -11.59 -11.06 -17.08
N ARG A 89 -12.81 -10.66 -17.49
CA ARG A 89 -13.22 -10.69 -18.89
C ARG A 89 -12.36 -9.76 -19.74
N GLU A 90 -12.14 -8.53 -19.29
CA GLU A 90 -11.33 -7.55 -20.00
C GLU A 90 -9.88 -8.02 -20.20
N CYS A 91 -9.26 -8.57 -19.15
CA CYS A 91 -7.91 -9.08 -19.27
C CYS A 91 -7.83 -10.29 -20.21
N CYS A 92 -8.69 -11.28 -20.00
CA CYS A 92 -8.34 -12.65 -20.34
C CYS A 92 -9.41 -13.37 -21.15
N TYR A 93 -10.49 -12.70 -21.57
CA TYR A 93 -11.50 -13.28 -22.46
C TYR A 93 -11.31 -12.76 -23.88
N ASP A 94 -11.13 -13.68 -24.81
CA ASP A 94 -11.04 -13.38 -26.24
C ASP A 94 -12.44 -13.38 -26.86
N GLU A 95 -12.91 -12.21 -27.29
CA GLU A 95 -14.23 -12.09 -27.92
C GLU A 95 -14.29 -12.70 -29.33
N GLU A 96 -13.16 -12.78 -30.05
CA GLU A 96 -13.13 -13.36 -31.41
C GLU A 96 -13.18 -14.88 -31.37
N THR A 97 -12.46 -15.48 -30.42
CA THR A 97 -12.39 -16.96 -30.28
C THR A 97 -13.30 -17.53 -29.21
N GLU A 98 -14.05 -16.66 -28.51
CA GLU A 98 -14.94 -16.97 -27.38
C GLU A 98 -14.28 -17.81 -26.26
N ARG A 99 -12.96 -17.63 -26.06
CA ARG A 99 -12.15 -18.45 -25.15
C ARG A 99 -11.46 -17.63 -24.09
N TRP A 100 -11.32 -18.24 -22.92
CA TRP A 100 -10.46 -17.73 -21.85
C TRP A 100 -9.00 -18.03 -22.17
N ARG A 101 -8.17 -16.98 -22.22
CA ARG A 101 -6.73 -17.08 -22.38
C ARG A 101 -6.07 -17.31 -21.02
N ALA A 102 -4.92 -18.00 -21.01
CA ALA A 102 -4.14 -18.20 -19.80
C ALA A 102 -3.62 -16.87 -19.21
N GLY A 103 -3.52 -15.84 -20.05
CA GLY A 103 -3.32 -14.42 -19.71
C GLY A 103 -3.63 -13.58 -20.95
N GLY A 104 -3.84 -12.27 -20.78
CA GLY A 104 -3.96 -11.32 -21.87
C GLY A 104 -3.18 -10.04 -21.57
N ASP A 105 -3.36 -9.00 -22.37
CA ASP A 105 -2.55 -7.79 -22.24
C ASP A 105 -2.96 -6.98 -21.00
N GLY A 106 -1.97 -6.50 -20.24
CA GLY A 106 -2.20 -5.69 -19.03
C GLY A 106 -2.21 -6.49 -17.73
N LEU A 107 -3.08 -6.12 -16.79
CA LEU A 107 -3.14 -6.73 -15.46
C LEU A 107 -3.80 -8.12 -15.54
N THR A 108 -3.04 -9.16 -15.22
CA THR A 108 -3.49 -10.55 -15.33
C THR A 108 -3.87 -11.19 -13.99
N GLU A 109 -3.31 -10.68 -12.90
CA GLU A 109 -3.54 -11.18 -11.55
C GLU A 109 -3.28 -10.08 -10.51
N LEU A 110 -4.07 -10.12 -9.43
CA LEU A 110 -3.96 -9.22 -8.29
C LEU A 110 -4.03 -10.05 -7.02
N GLU A 111 -2.98 -9.97 -6.21
CA GLU A 111 -2.93 -10.59 -4.88
C GLU A 111 -2.82 -9.51 -3.80
N TYR A 112 -3.19 -9.87 -2.57
CA TYR A 112 -3.01 -8.97 -1.43
C TYR A 112 -2.46 -9.69 -0.20
N ALA A 113 -1.71 -8.95 0.61
CA ALA A 113 -1.29 -9.36 1.94
C ALA A 113 -1.71 -8.31 2.98
N VAL A 114 -2.13 -8.77 4.16
CA VAL A 114 -2.37 -7.89 5.32
C VAL A 114 -1.05 -7.72 6.06
N LEU A 115 -0.46 -6.53 5.98
CA LEU A 115 0.82 -6.21 6.64
C LEU A 115 0.63 -5.79 8.10
N LEU A 116 -0.48 -5.12 8.40
CA LEU A 116 -0.84 -4.70 9.75
C LEU A 116 -2.36 -4.72 9.91
N ASN A 117 -2.85 -5.22 11.04
CA ASN A 117 -4.26 -5.16 11.42
C ASN A 117 -4.40 -5.11 12.93
N GLN A 118 -4.14 -3.94 13.52
CA GLN A 118 -4.20 -3.73 14.97
C GLN A 118 -4.30 -2.25 15.32
N ASP A 119 -4.82 -1.95 16.51
CA ASP A 119 -4.81 -0.59 17.07
C ASP A 119 -5.39 0.46 16.13
N TYR A 120 -6.49 0.10 15.46
CA TYR A 120 -7.19 0.93 14.48
C TYR A 120 -6.43 1.22 13.18
N LEU A 121 -5.32 0.53 12.92
CA LEU A 121 -4.57 0.63 11.68
C LEU A 121 -4.69 -0.68 10.89
N LEU A 122 -5.00 -0.54 9.60
CA LEU A 122 -5.04 -1.63 8.65
C LEU A 122 -4.17 -1.29 7.44
N SER A 123 -3.10 -2.04 7.23
CA SER A 123 -2.16 -1.86 6.13
C SER A 123 -2.20 -3.06 5.22
N PHE A 124 -2.30 -2.81 3.92
CA PHE A 124 -2.27 -3.81 2.86
C PHE A 124 -1.07 -3.61 1.95
N GLU A 125 -0.58 -4.72 1.41
CA GLU A 125 0.23 -4.79 0.21
C GLU A 125 -0.60 -5.44 -0.89
N PHE A 126 -0.52 -4.89 -2.10
CA PHE A 126 -1.12 -5.42 -3.31
C PHE A 126 -0.02 -5.75 -4.31
N GLN A 127 0.00 -6.98 -4.78
CA GLN A 127 0.92 -7.43 -5.81
C GLN A 127 0.17 -7.51 -7.14
N ARG A 128 0.62 -6.72 -8.11
CA ARG A 128 -0.01 -6.61 -9.43
C ARG A 128 0.86 -7.29 -10.46
N TYR A 129 0.32 -8.32 -11.07
CA TYR A 129 1.02 -9.09 -12.09
C TYR A 129 0.54 -8.63 -13.46
N TYR A 130 1.49 -8.06 -14.22
CA TYR A 130 1.26 -7.62 -15.59
C TYR A 130 1.90 -8.60 -16.58
N GLN A 131 1.18 -8.90 -17.67
CA GLN A 131 1.75 -9.56 -18.83
C GLN A 131 2.27 -8.48 -19.80
N GLY A 132 3.51 -8.63 -20.27
CA GLY A 132 4.21 -7.65 -21.11
C GLY A 132 5.58 -7.24 -20.57
N LEU A 133 6.11 -6.08 -20.97
CA LEU A 133 7.41 -5.55 -20.51
C LEU A 133 7.32 -4.70 -19.24
N ASN A 134 6.12 -4.54 -18.66
CA ASN A 134 5.93 -3.78 -17.43
C ASN A 134 6.36 -4.59 -16.21
N ASP A 135 6.94 -3.91 -15.24
CA ASP A 135 7.34 -4.51 -13.97
C ASP A 135 6.14 -4.90 -13.10
N PRO A 136 6.23 -6.00 -12.33
CA PRO A 136 5.31 -6.24 -11.23
C PRO A 136 5.28 -5.03 -10.33
N ALA A 137 4.11 -4.40 -10.19
CA ALA A 137 3.99 -3.17 -9.44
C ALA A 137 3.34 -3.50 -8.10
N THR A 138 4.06 -3.29 -7.00
CA THR A 138 3.43 -3.31 -5.68
C THR A 138 2.60 -2.04 -5.48
N GLN A 139 1.53 -2.12 -4.69
CA GLN A 139 0.80 -0.95 -4.21
C GLN A 139 0.45 -1.13 -2.74
N HIS A 140 0.55 -0.06 -1.96
CA HIS A 140 0.28 -0.11 -0.52
C HIS A 140 -0.82 0.85 -0.12
N LEU A 141 -1.75 0.37 0.73
CA LEU A 141 -2.84 1.17 1.26
C LEU A 141 -2.92 0.99 2.77
N THR A 142 -2.96 2.11 3.51
CA THR A 142 -3.11 2.11 4.98
C THR A 142 -4.36 2.89 5.37
N PHE A 143 -5.21 2.30 6.21
CA PHE A 143 -6.50 2.88 6.63
C PHE A 143 -6.58 3.11 8.15
N ASP A 144 -7.28 4.16 8.56
CA ASP A 144 -7.79 4.33 9.93
C ASP A 144 -9.14 3.60 10.08
N LEU A 145 -9.18 2.55 10.89
CA LEU A 145 -10.38 1.74 11.12
C LEU A 145 -11.50 2.45 11.90
N ARG A 146 -11.25 3.64 12.45
CA ARG A 146 -12.29 4.45 13.12
C ARG A 146 -13.07 5.29 12.12
N THR A 147 -12.40 5.78 11.08
CA THR A 147 -12.97 6.74 10.12
C THR A 147 -13.17 6.16 8.73
N GLY A 148 -12.40 5.12 8.39
CA GLY A 148 -12.35 4.51 7.07
C GLY A 148 -11.56 5.32 6.06
N ASN A 149 -10.80 6.31 6.51
CA ASN A 149 -9.99 7.15 5.64
C ASN A 149 -8.70 6.42 5.26
N LEU A 150 -8.31 6.56 4.00
CA LEU A 150 -6.97 6.25 3.53
C LEU A 150 -6.00 7.27 4.16
N LEU A 151 -4.91 6.78 4.73
CA LEU A 151 -3.93 7.58 5.42
C LEU A 151 -2.74 7.87 4.52
N SER A 152 -2.15 9.04 4.72
CA SER A 152 -0.84 9.43 4.24
C SER A 152 0.22 9.22 5.33
N VAL A 153 1.51 9.17 4.95
CA VAL A 153 2.59 9.12 5.94
C VAL A 153 2.53 10.30 6.92
N THR A 154 2.13 11.47 6.42
CA THR A 154 2.03 12.70 7.21
C THR A 154 0.93 12.67 8.26
N ASP A 155 -0.05 11.77 8.15
CA ASP A 155 -1.05 11.56 9.21
C ASP A 155 -0.46 10.81 10.41
N LEU A 156 0.61 10.03 10.18
CA LEU A 156 1.16 9.07 11.13
C LEU A 156 2.51 9.47 11.71
N LEU A 157 3.25 10.39 11.06
CA LEU A 157 4.53 10.91 11.55
C LEU A 157 4.48 12.40 11.88
N ALA A 158 5.23 12.79 12.90
CA ALA A 158 5.50 14.18 13.27
C ALA A 158 6.68 14.80 12.50
N ASP A 159 7.50 13.97 11.83
CA ASP A 159 8.57 14.46 10.96
C ASP A 159 7.99 15.35 9.85
N SER A 160 8.69 16.45 9.53
CA SER A 160 8.27 17.28 8.40
C SER A 160 8.39 16.48 7.08
N PRO A 161 7.48 16.68 6.11
CA PRO A 161 7.54 15.97 4.82
C PRO A 161 8.91 16.12 4.16
N VAL A 162 9.48 17.32 4.21
CA VAL A 162 10.82 17.64 3.70
C VAL A 162 11.90 16.77 4.35
N ARG A 163 11.90 16.64 5.68
CA ARG A 163 12.89 15.84 6.39
C ARG A 163 12.77 14.36 6.06
N LEU A 164 11.54 13.85 5.95
CA LEU A 164 11.29 12.46 5.60
C LEU A 164 11.77 12.14 4.18
N ARG A 165 11.46 12.99 3.21
CA ARG A 165 11.95 12.86 1.82
C ARG A 165 13.47 12.83 1.74
N ARG A 166 14.16 13.76 2.42
CA ARG A 166 15.63 13.79 2.46
C ARG A 166 16.22 12.50 3.05
N ARG A 167 15.62 11.98 4.13
CA ARG A 167 16.05 10.71 4.74
C ARG A 167 15.85 9.53 3.80
N LEU A 168 14.73 9.49 3.08
CA LEU A 168 14.46 8.45 2.10
C LEU A 168 15.43 8.54 0.92
N ARG A 169 15.63 9.73 0.33
CA ARG A 169 16.63 9.94 -0.74
C ARG A 169 18.00 9.44 -0.32
N ALA A 170 18.48 9.82 0.86
CA ALA A 170 19.77 9.37 1.34
C ALA A 170 19.85 7.83 1.53
N ALA A 171 18.74 7.19 1.90
CA ALA A 171 18.66 5.73 1.98
C ALA A 171 18.70 5.08 0.59
N VAL A 172 17.95 5.64 -0.38
CA VAL A 172 17.94 5.23 -1.79
C VAL A 172 19.34 5.36 -2.38
N SER A 173 19.94 6.55 -2.33
CA SER A 173 21.27 6.82 -2.86
C SER A 173 22.30 5.84 -2.28
N ARG A 174 22.30 5.60 -0.97
CA ARG A 174 23.22 4.62 -0.38
C ARG A 174 23.00 3.21 -0.92
N ARG A 175 21.74 2.77 -1.08
CA ARG A 175 21.42 1.44 -1.61
C ARG A 175 21.91 1.29 -3.05
N LEU A 176 21.55 2.22 -3.95
CA LEU A 176 21.95 2.15 -5.36
C LEU A 176 23.47 2.07 -5.53
N ARG A 177 24.23 2.82 -4.70
CA ARG A 177 25.69 2.75 -4.72
C ARG A 177 26.25 1.43 -4.22
N ASN A 178 25.63 0.84 -3.19
CA ASN A 178 26.03 -0.47 -2.70
C ASN A 178 25.76 -1.56 -3.75
N GLU A 179 24.61 -1.50 -4.42
CA GLU A 179 24.27 -2.42 -5.51
C GLU A 179 25.24 -2.26 -6.68
N LEU A 180 25.54 -1.03 -7.10
CA LEU A 180 26.51 -0.78 -8.16
C LEU A 180 27.93 -1.27 -7.80
N ALA A 181 28.34 -1.12 -6.53
CA ALA A 181 29.60 -1.67 -6.04
C ALA A 181 29.61 -3.21 -6.07
N GLN A 182 28.48 -3.86 -5.77
CA GLN A 182 28.34 -5.31 -5.88
C GLN A 182 28.38 -5.78 -7.34
N VAL A 183 27.71 -5.07 -8.26
CA VAL A 183 27.80 -5.34 -9.70
C VAL A 183 29.24 -5.24 -10.18
N ALA A 184 29.96 -4.18 -9.79
CA ALA A 184 31.38 -4.03 -10.14
C ALA A 184 32.25 -5.18 -9.60
N ALA A 185 31.98 -5.64 -8.37
CA ALA A 185 32.70 -6.78 -7.78
C ALA A 185 32.36 -8.12 -8.46
N ASN A 186 31.12 -8.32 -8.88
CA ASN A 186 30.63 -9.59 -9.42
C ASN A 186 30.98 -9.77 -10.90
N TYR A 187 30.82 -8.71 -11.71
CA TYR A 187 30.97 -8.80 -13.17
C TYR A 187 32.34 -8.31 -13.65
N GLY A 188 32.97 -7.34 -12.96
CA GLY A 188 34.30 -6.80 -13.32
C GLY A 188 34.39 -6.09 -14.68
N ASP A 189 33.34 -6.15 -15.50
CA ASP A 189 33.25 -5.50 -16.81
C ASP A 189 32.81 -4.03 -16.67
N SER A 190 33.65 -3.12 -17.17
CA SER A 190 33.37 -1.69 -17.19
C SER A 190 32.11 -1.32 -17.98
N ALA A 191 31.73 -2.08 -19.00
CA ALA A 191 30.54 -1.79 -19.80
C ALA A 191 29.25 -2.13 -19.04
N ALA A 192 29.19 -3.30 -18.39
CA ALA A 192 28.07 -3.67 -17.51
C ALA A 192 27.91 -2.69 -16.35
N VAL A 193 29.01 -2.29 -15.70
CA VAL A 193 28.98 -1.30 -14.61
C VAL A 193 28.50 0.07 -15.09
N ALA A 194 28.97 0.52 -16.26
CA ALA A 194 28.52 1.78 -16.86
C ALA A 194 27.02 1.73 -17.19
N HIS A 195 26.55 0.62 -17.77
CA HIS A 195 25.13 0.43 -18.08
C HIS A 195 24.24 0.48 -16.84
N VAL A 196 24.60 -0.24 -15.76
CA VAL A 196 23.83 -0.20 -14.51
C VAL A 196 23.90 1.17 -13.83
N ALA A 197 25.04 1.87 -13.92
CA ALA A 197 25.15 3.24 -13.42
C ALA A 197 24.22 4.21 -14.17
N GLU A 198 24.06 4.04 -15.49
CA GLU A 198 23.10 4.79 -16.29
C GLU A 198 21.65 4.47 -15.89
N LEU A 199 21.31 3.20 -15.69
CA LEU A 199 19.97 2.79 -15.21
C LEU A 199 19.62 3.42 -13.86
N TYR A 200 20.59 3.53 -12.95
CA TYR A 200 20.43 4.22 -11.67
C TYR A 200 20.47 5.76 -11.77
N GLN A 201 20.63 6.33 -12.97
CA GLN A 201 20.83 7.76 -13.19
C GLN A 201 22.04 8.32 -12.40
N LEU A 202 23.03 7.46 -12.15
CA LEU A 202 24.29 7.78 -11.50
C LEU A 202 25.39 8.02 -12.54
N ALA A 203 25.08 8.78 -13.60
CA ALA A 203 25.98 9.03 -14.74
C ALA A 203 27.37 9.59 -14.35
N ASN A 204 27.49 10.16 -13.14
CA ASN A 204 28.75 10.63 -12.56
C ASN A 204 29.22 9.72 -11.40
N TRP A 205 29.07 8.40 -11.53
CA TRP A 205 29.58 7.45 -10.56
C TRP A 205 31.10 7.57 -10.46
N ASN A 206 31.57 7.99 -9.29
CA ASN A 206 32.96 7.84 -8.91
C ASN A 206 33.05 6.62 -7.99
N ALA A 207 33.87 5.63 -8.36
CA ALA A 207 34.17 4.46 -7.54
C ALA A 207 34.84 4.82 -6.19
N ALA A 208 35.15 6.09 -5.96
CA ALA A 208 35.59 6.60 -4.68
C ALA A 208 34.55 6.27 -3.58
N PRO A 209 34.94 5.51 -2.54
CA PRO A 209 34.08 5.27 -1.41
C PRO A 209 33.80 6.61 -0.73
N ALA A 210 32.55 6.84 -0.35
CA ALA A 210 32.06 7.95 0.48
C ALA A 210 31.79 9.30 -0.22
N ARG A 211 30.64 9.42 -0.90
CA ARG A 211 29.82 10.60 -0.51
C ARG A 211 29.17 10.26 0.82
N GLY A 212 29.34 11.13 1.80
CA GLY A 212 28.79 10.92 3.13
C GLY A 212 27.28 11.19 3.19
N LEU A 213 26.61 10.67 4.22
CA LEU A 213 25.19 10.93 4.50
C LEU A 213 24.85 12.44 4.51
N ALA A 214 25.79 13.28 4.96
CA ALA A 214 25.61 14.73 4.99
C ALA A 214 25.50 15.36 3.59
N GLU A 215 26.21 14.82 2.60
CA GLU A 215 26.18 15.30 1.22
C GLU A 215 24.91 14.84 0.51
N ASP A 216 24.47 13.59 0.73
CA ASP A 216 23.20 13.09 0.19
C ASP A 216 21.99 13.88 0.76
N LEU A 217 22.08 14.34 2.01
CA LEU A 217 21.07 15.18 2.64
C LEU A 217 21.07 16.65 2.16
N ALA A 218 22.14 17.09 1.49
CA ALA A 218 22.30 18.45 0.98
C ALA A 218 21.84 18.62 -0.48
N ALA A 219 21.55 17.51 -1.19
CA ALA A 219 21.08 17.54 -2.58
C ALA A 219 19.70 18.24 -2.70
N PRO A 220 19.48 19.04 -3.76
CA PRO A 220 18.23 19.76 -4.00
C PRO A 220 17.03 18.81 -4.11
N ASP A 221 15.84 19.30 -3.77
CA ASP A 221 14.63 18.49 -3.62
C ASP A 221 13.84 18.24 -4.92
N GLU A 222 14.39 18.62 -6.08
CA GLU A 222 13.61 18.88 -7.30
C GLU A 222 13.05 17.64 -8.02
N ASP A 223 13.55 16.42 -7.73
CA ASP A 223 13.15 15.19 -8.45
C ASP A 223 12.51 14.09 -7.58
N PHE A 224 12.08 14.39 -6.36
CA PHE A 224 11.57 13.35 -5.44
C PHE A 224 10.05 13.41 -5.28
N PRO A 225 9.33 12.27 -5.31
CA PRO A 225 7.87 12.27 -5.31
C PRO A 225 7.30 13.01 -4.10
N ASP A 226 6.28 13.85 -4.36
CA ASP A 226 5.54 14.57 -3.32
C ASP A 226 4.74 13.63 -2.43
N HIS A 227 4.24 12.53 -3.01
CA HIS A 227 3.55 11.47 -2.29
C HIS A 227 4.48 10.30 -2.03
N LEU A 228 4.67 9.98 -0.75
CA LEU A 228 5.44 8.82 -0.32
C LEU A 228 4.50 7.63 -0.16
N GLU A 229 4.66 6.65 -1.05
CA GLU A 229 4.04 5.35 -0.86
C GLU A 229 4.63 4.67 0.38
N PHE A 230 3.75 4.08 1.20
CA PHE A 230 4.15 3.48 2.45
C PHE A 230 3.22 2.37 2.88
N ALA A 231 3.75 1.54 3.77
CA ALA A 231 3.00 0.54 4.51
C ALA A 231 3.49 0.47 5.94
N LEU A 232 2.68 -0.15 6.79
CA LEU A 232 3.03 -0.42 8.17
C LEU A 232 3.11 -1.92 8.40
N THR A 233 4.10 -2.35 9.17
CA THR A 233 4.17 -3.67 9.78
C THR A 233 4.07 -3.51 11.30
N PRO A 234 3.99 -4.58 12.10
CA PRO A 234 3.96 -4.41 13.55
C PRO A 234 5.26 -3.82 14.13
N GLN A 235 6.36 -3.76 13.38
CA GLN A 235 7.68 -3.34 13.87
C GLN A 235 8.20 -2.04 13.24
N GLU A 236 7.76 -1.71 12.03
CA GLU A 236 8.38 -0.66 11.23
C GLU A 236 7.43 0.00 10.24
N LEU A 237 7.82 1.21 9.83
CA LEU A 237 7.29 1.87 8.65
C LEU A 237 8.10 1.44 7.43
N LEU A 238 7.42 1.03 6.38
CA LEU A 238 8.00 0.76 5.07
C LEU A 238 7.73 1.95 4.17
N LEU A 239 8.75 2.47 3.51
CA LEU A 239 8.62 3.45 2.42
C LEU A 239 9.08 2.79 1.13
N PHE A 240 8.40 3.09 0.03
CA PHE A 240 8.68 2.48 -1.27
C PHE A 240 9.15 3.55 -2.25
N HIS A 241 10.18 3.22 -3.02
CA HIS A 241 10.69 4.10 -4.07
C HIS A 241 11.10 3.27 -5.28
N PRO A 242 10.26 3.27 -6.35
CA PRO A 242 10.57 2.53 -7.55
C PRO A 242 11.72 3.20 -8.31
N VAL A 243 12.65 2.40 -8.81
CA VAL A 243 13.76 2.85 -9.66
C VAL A 243 13.33 2.90 -11.13
N GLY A 244 12.29 2.15 -11.50
CA GLY A 244 11.68 2.19 -12.83
C GLY A 244 12.56 1.56 -13.92
N MET A 245 13.08 0.36 -13.66
CA MET A 245 13.82 -0.42 -14.65
C MET A 245 12.89 -1.18 -15.59
N ALA A 246 13.42 -1.68 -16.71
CA ALA A 246 12.68 -2.59 -17.58
C ALA A 246 12.84 -4.03 -17.11
N ARG A 247 11.86 -4.90 -17.41
CA ARG A 247 11.92 -6.37 -17.15
C ARG A 247 13.21 -7.05 -17.62
N LEU A 248 13.91 -6.50 -18.62
CA LEU A 248 15.15 -7.06 -19.14
C LEU A 248 16.34 -6.88 -18.18
N ASP A 249 16.27 -5.92 -17.26
CA ASP A 249 17.35 -5.56 -16.34
C ASP A 249 17.05 -5.97 -14.89
N PHE A 250 16.10 -6.89 -14.69
CA PHE A 250 15.65 -7.31 -13.36
C PHE A 250 16.73 -7.89 -12.46
N GLU A 251 17.78 -8.48 -13.05
CA GLU A 251 18.91 -8.97 -12.26
C GLU A 251 19.67 -7.84 -11.53
N PHE A 252 19.47 -6.59 -11.98
CA PHE A 252 20.03 -5.38 -11.36
C PHE A 252 18.98 -4.57 -10.59
N LEU A 253 17.74 -5.03 -10.47
CA LEU A 253 16.72 -4.30 -9.73
C LEU A 253 17.05 -4.35 -8.23
N PRO A 254 17.27 -3.20 -7.57
CA PRO A 254 17.54 -3.14 -6.15
C PRO A 254 16.26 -3.45 -5.37
N ASP A 255 16.40 -3.84 -4.09
CA ASP A 255 15.25 -3.81 -3.19
C ASP A 255 14.67 -2.38 -3.14
N GLU A 256 13.39 -2.23 -3.47
CA GLU A 256 12.71 -0.92 -3.51
C GLU A 256 11.99 -0.60 -2.19
N THR A 257 12.08 -1.50 -1.20
CA THR A 257 11.48 -1.37 0.13
C THR A 257 12.49 -0.80 1.13
N TYR A 258 12.19 0.35 1.71
CA TYR A 258 13.03 1.02 2.70
C TYR A 258 12.41 0.94 4.08
N ARG A 259 13.13 0.30 5.00
CA ARG A 259 12.66 -0.04 6.35
C ARG A 259 13.06 1.01 7.38
N PHE A 260 12.07 1.54 8.09
CA PHE A 260 12.24 2.53 9.15
C PHE A 260 11.63 2.03 10.46
N PRO A 261 12.45 1.46 11.37
CA PRO A 261 12.00 1.06 12.70
C PRO A 261 11.32 2.24 13.41
N TYR A 262 10.24 1.97 14.17
CA TYR A 262 9.48 3.03 14.82
C TYR A 262 10.28 3.90 15.78
N GLU A 263 11.33 3.35 16.39
CA GLU A 263 12.28 4.09 17.25
C GLU A 263 13.12 5.14 16.50
N ARG A 264 13.20 5.03 15.16
CA ARG A 264 13.99 5.93 14.30
C ARG A 264 13.11 6.92 13.54
N VAL A 265 11.80 6.91 13.76
CA VAL A 265 10.87 7.90 13.22
C VAL A 265 10.17 8.59 14.38
N GLN A 266 9.49 9.71 14.12
CA GLN A 266 8.69 10.38 15.14
C GLN A 266 7.21 10.00 14.97
N PRO A 267 6.74 8.85 15.48
CA PRO A 267 5.35 8.45 15.33
C PRO A 267 4.42 9.43 16.05
N LYS A 268 3.23 9.66 15.50
CA LYS A 268 2.15 10.44 16.12
C LYS A 268 0.80 9.75 15.94
N GLY A 269 -0.22 10.26 16.62
CA GLY A 269 -1.59 9.79 16.47
C GLY A 269 -1.72 8.29 16.74
N LEU A 270 -2.36 7.57 15.81
CA LEU A 270 -2.59 6.13 15.91
C LEU A 270 -1.29 5.31 15.93
N LEU A 271 -0.25 5.76 15.22
CA LEU A 271 1.01 5.01 15.12
C LEU A 271 1.75 4.92 16.45
N LEU A 272 1.54 5.88 17.36
CA LEU A 272 2.19 5.88 18.69
C LEU A 272 1.91 4.61 19.48
N VAL A 273 0.69 4.07 19.41
CA VAL A 273 0.30 2.87 20.16
C VAL A 273 1.03 1.65 19.62
N VAL A 274 1.06 1.49 18.29
CA VAL A 274 1.77 0.41 17.61
C VAL A 274 3.28 0.51 17.89
N ALA A 275 3.87 1.70 17.76
CA ALA A 275 5.27 1.96 18.02
C ALA A 275 5.70 1.57 19.45
N ARG A 276 4.89 1.92 20.46
CA ARG A 276 5.17 1.56 21.86
C ARG A 276 5.18 0.05 22.07
N LYS A 277 4.24 -0.68 21.45
CA LYS A 277 4.19 -2.15 21.53
C LYS A 277 5.41 -2.78 20.85
N ALA A 278 5.83 -2.26 19.70
CA ALA A 278 7.03 -2.72 19.00
C ALA A 278 8.28 -2.60 19.87
N SER A 279 8.44 -1.49 20.59
CA SER A 279 9.58 -1.27 21.50
C SER A 279 9.52 -2.15 22.76
N ALA A 280 8.32 -2.38 23.34
CA ALA A 280 8.16 -3.20 24.54
C ALA A 280 8.57 -4.67 24.31
N GLY A 281 8.32 -5.21 23.12
CA GLY A 281 8.68 -6.59 22.76
C GLY A 281 10.19 -6.84 22.64
N LYS A 282 11.02 -5.79 22.48
CA LYS A 282 12.49 -5.92 22.48
C LYS A 282 13.08 -6.07 23.88
N ASN A 283 12.45 -5.45 24.88
CA ASN A 283 12.94 -5.49 26.27
C ASN A 283 12.57 -6.78 27.02
N SER A 284 11.63 -7.58 26.51
CA SER A 284 11.22 -8.84 27.15
C SER A 284 12.03 -10.07 26.71
N LYS A 285 12.78 -9.99 25.60
CA LYS A 285 13.63 -11.10 25.11
C LYS A 285 15.07 -11.08 25.65
N GLY A 286 15.39 -10.16 26.56
CA GLY A 286 16.71 -9.98 27.15
C GLY A 286 16.84 -10.43 28.62
N LYS A 287 15.98 -11.35 29.08
CA LYS A 287 16.06 -11.97 30.41
C LYS A 287 16.13 -13.48 30.30
#